data_AF-A0A7W1PZK3-F1
#
_entry.id   AF-A0A7W1PZK3-F1
#
_cell.length_a   1.000
_cell.length_b   1.000
_cell.length_c   1.000
_cell.angle_alpha   90.00
_cell.angle_beta   90.00
_cell.angle_gamma   90.00
#
_symmetry.space_group_name_H-M   'P 1'
#
loop_
_entity.id
_entity.type
_entity.pdbx_description
1 polymer ?
#
loop_
_entity_poly.entity_id
_entity_poly.type
_entity_poly.pdbx_seq_one_letter_code
_entity_poly.pdbx_strand_id
1 'polypeptide(L)'
;MLADADGTAYASLRRRPVDRAERYALGKKLRARVPRKSLGDWAPPAGRPDPVQQIMDSHEGRVGRLVPIRVGRMVASPYGFLRGTAVVMAEDVARLPATGITPVICGDAHLGNFGFYASPERDLVIDLNDFDEAHPGGWEWDLRRLAASIWVAGRANSMSEEHCAEAVRTCVAAYREEVRFLADQPLLSRSFGRIDVDRLADESSAALRQEIVHAARRARHRTSDRAVPRFTTEVAGRRRIVEESPLITRVSEAEAELIGEALDEYLHTLAPHWRRVLGGYTIVDIAHKVVGVGSVGLRAYVALLEGSSADDVVFLQLKQARRSVLARYVHGESAWHAHQGQRVVEYQQALQTVSDPLLGLT
;
A
#
# COMPACT_ATOMS: atom_id res chain seq x y z
N MET A 1 7.72 16.22 7.61
CA MET A 1 7.84 17.63 8.05
C MET A 1 8.77 18.38 7.11
N LEU A 2 8.85 19.72 7.14
CA LEU A 2 9.95 20.43 6.49
C LEU A 2 11.21 20.25 7.33
N ALA A 3 12.37 20.05 6.69
CA ALA A 3 13.65 19.88 7.39
C ALA A 3 13.98 21.04 8.34
N ASP A 4 13.54 22.26 8.00
CA ASP A 4 13.78 23.48 8.79
C ASP A 4 12.67 23.79 9.81
N ALA A 5 11.64 22.96 9.92
CA ALA A 5 10.54 23.18 10.87
C ALA A 5 10.86 22.53 12.23
N ASP A 6 10.65 23.25 13.34
CA ASP A 6 10.81 22.71 14.68
C ASP A 6 9.75 21.62 14.96
N GLY A 7 10.14 20.38 14.72
CA GLY A 7 9.33 19.20 15.01
C GLY A 7 9.21 18.88 16.50
N THR A 8 10.07 19.47 17.36
CA THR A 8 10.11 19.12 18.79
C THR A 8 8.85 19.57 19.53
N ALA A 9 8.15 20.56 19.00
CA ALA A 9 6.85 20.98 19.53
C ALA A 9 5.79 19.87 19.43
N TYR A 10 5.88 18.97 18.45
CA TYR A 10 4.98 17.83 18.32
C TYR A 10 5.30 16.68 19.29
N ALA A 11 6.45 16.73 19.97
CA ALA A 11 6.84 15.77 21.01
C ALA A 11 6.47 16.23 22.44
N SER A 12 5.72 17.32 22.59
CA SER A 12 5.38 17.87 23.91
C SER A 12 3.98 18.48 23.94
N LEU A 13 3.12 18.00 24.84
CA LEU A 13 1.82 18.62 25.14
C LEU A 13 1.94 20.00 25.80
N ARG A 14 3.16 20.40 26.21
CA ARG A 14 3.44 21.69 26.87
C ARG A 14 3.96 22.75 25.91
N ARG A 15 4.28 22.38 24.67
CA ARG A 15 4.78 23.30 23.64
C ARG A 15 3.70 23.52 22.59
N ARG A 16 3.54 24.77 22.17
CA ARG A 16 2.64 25.10 21.06
C ARG A 16 3.39 24.92 19.74
N PRO A 17 2.90 24.13 18.79
CA PRO A 17 3.44 24.08 17.44
C PRO A 17 3.26 25.41 16.71
N VAL A 18 4.02 25.60 15.62
CA VAL A 18 3.88 26.74 14.70
C VAL A 18 2.42 26.91 14.28
N ASP A 19 1.93 28.15 14.34
CA ASP A 19 0.52 28.43 14.05
C ASP A 19 0.18 28.25 12.56
N ARG A 20 -1.13 28.24 12.25
CA ARG A 20 -1.60 27.99 10.89
C ARG A 20 -1.18 29.10 9.91
N ALA A 21 -1.18 30.36 10.33
CA ALA A 21 -0.84 31.49 9.46
C ALA A 21 0.62 31.45 9.04
N GLU A 22 1.51 31.14 9.99
CA GLU A 22 2.94 31.00 9.74
C GLU A 22 3.24 29.79 8.84
N ARG A 23 2.60 28.64 9.07
CA ARG A 23 2.70 27.48 8.15
C ARG A 23 2.25 27.82 6.73
N TYR A 24 1.18 28.62 6.58
CA TYR A 24 0.71 29.07 5.27
C TYR A 24 1.71 30.02 4.59
N ALA A 25 2.33 30.92 5.36
CA ALA A 25 3.39 31.80 4.87
C ALA A 25 4.62 31.00 4.44
N LEU A 26 5.01 29.96 5.19
CA LEU A 26 6.09 29.04 4.82
C LEU A 26 5.80 28.33 3.50
N GLY A 27 4.59 27.77 3.34
CA GLY A 27 4.17 27.15 2.08
C GLY A 27 4.14 28.13 0.89
N LYS A 28 3.82 29.42 1.12
CA LYS A 28 3.94 30.47 0.09
C LYS A 28 5.40 30.71 -0.31
N LYS A 29 6.32 30.80 0.66
CA LYS A 29 7.76 31.02 0.42
C LYS A 29 8.40 29.90 -0.39
N LEU A 30 7.95 28.64 -0.21
CA LEU A 30 8.46 27.50 -0.98
C LEU A 30 8.28 27.65 -2.49
N ARG A 31 7.30 28.44 -2.95
CA ARG A 31 7.07 28.70 -4.39
C ARG A 31 8.21 29.45 -5.06
N ALA A 32 9.01 30.19 -4.29
CA ALA A 32 10.19 30.87 -4.82
C ALA A 32 11.37 29.89 -5.03
N ARG A 33 11.44 28.83 -4.22
CA ARG A 33 12.45 27.77 -4.33
C ARG A 33 12.07 26.72 -5.37
N VAL A 34 10.79 26.35 -5.40
CA VAL A 34 10.23 25.35 -6.32
C VAL A 34 9.02 25.98 -7.02
N PRO A 35 9.23 26.63 -8.18
CA PRO A 35 8.15 27.18 -8.97
C PRO A 35 7.16 26.09 -9.38
N ARG A 36 5.85 26.37 -9.35
CA ARG A 36 4.84 25.34 -9.68
C ARG A 36 5.01 24.72 -11.06
N LYS A 37 5.46 25.52 -12.03
CA LYS A 37 5.70 25.05 -13.41
C LYS A 37 6.79 23.98 -13.46
N SER A 38 7.84 24.10 -12.65
CA SER A 38 8.94 23.14 -12.63
C SER A 38 8.56 21.78 -12.04
N LEU A 39 7.35 21.62 -11.49
CA LEU A 39 6.86 20.32 -11.02
C LEU A 39 6.35 19.43 -12.15
N GLY A 40 6.02 20.02 -13.32
CA GLY A 40 5.48 19.30 -14.48
C GLY A 40 6.53 18.93 -15.54
N ASP A 41 7.76 19.44 -15.41
CA ASP A 41 8.84 19.15 -16.34
C ASP A 41 9.56 17.86 -15.92
N TRP A 42 9.70 16.93 -16.86
CA TRP A 42 10.56 15.76 -16.70
C TRP A 42 11.31 15.50 -18.00
N ALA A 43 12.61 15.25 -17.88
CA ALA A 43 13.47 14.74 -18.94
C ALA A 43 14.42 13.70 -18.33
N PRO A 44 14.75 12.61 -19.06
CA PRO A 44 15.67 11.62 -18.55
C PRO A 44 17.07 12.25 -18.35
N PRO A 45 17.67 12.17 -17.15
CA PRO A 45 19.02 12.67 -16.95
C PRO A 45 20.04 11.85 -17.75
N ALA A 46 21.16 12.46 -18.16
CA ALA A 46 22.17 11.81 -18.99
C ALA A 46 22.76 10.52 -18.38
N GLY A 47 22.79 10.42 -17.05
CA GLY A 47 23.24 9.23 -16.31
C GLY A 47 22.11 8.39 -15.72
N ARG A 48 20.89 8.49 -16.27
CA ARG A 48 19.75 7.69 -15.79
C ARG A 48 20.08 6.20 -15.87
N PRO A 49 19.99 5.44 -14.77
CA PRO A 49 20.22 4.00 -14.81
C PRO A 49 19.23 3.32 -15.75
N ASP A 50 19.71 2.31 -16.49
CA ASP A 50 18.85 1.54 -17.39
C ASP A 50 17.66 0.93 -16.63
N PRO A 51 16.40 1.22 -17.02
CA PRO A 51 15.23 0.65 -16.37
C PRO A 51 15.21 -0.88 -16.36
N VAL A 52 15.73 -1.53 -17.41
CA VAL A 52 15.77 -2.99 -17.46
C VAL A 52 16.76 -3.52 -16.43
N GLN A 53 17.96 -2.95 -16.36
CA GLN A 53 18.92 -3.30 -15.31
C GLN A 53 18.36 -3.09 -13.90
N GLN A 54 17.66 -1.99 -13.64
CA GLN A 54 17.00 -1.77 -12.33
C GLN A 54 15.97 -2.87 -11.99
N ILE A 55 15.23 -3.37 -12.99
CA ILE A 55 14.29 -4.48 -12.81
C ILE A 55 15.05 -5.78 -12.55
N MET A 56 16.15 -6.02 -13.26
CA MET A 56 17.02 -7.17 -13.05
C MET A 56 17.60 -7.19 -11.63
N ASP A 57 18.14 -6.06 -11.17
CA ASP A 57 18.67 -5.91 -9.81
C ASP A 57 17.56 -6.15 -8.76
N SER A 58 16.33 -5.69 -9.04
CA SER A 58 15.19 -5.92 -8.14
C SER A 58 14.77 -7.39 -8.00
N HIS A 59 15.26 -8.29 -8.88
CA HIS A 59 15.07 -9.73 -8.77
C HIS A 59 15.98 -10.40 -7.74
N GLU A 60 17.05 -9.74 -7.30
CA GLU A 60 17.93 -10.29 -6.26
C GLU A 60 17.14 -10.64 -4.98
N GLY A 61 17.42 -11.83 -4.44
CA GLY A 61 16.75 -12.38 -3.26
C GLY A 61 15.34 -12.92 -3.48
N ARG A 62 14.80 -12.88 -4.71
CA ARG A 62 13.49 -13.49 -5.03
C ARG A 62 13.59 -14.99 -5.28
N VAL A 63 12.48 -15.69 -5.08
CA VAL A 63 12.30 -17.10 -5.45
C VAL A 63 12.43 -17.25 -6.97
N GLY A 64 13.55 -17.83 -7.42
CA GLY A 64 13.95 -17.86 -8.83
C GLY A 64 12.89 -18.42 -9.78
N ARG A 65 12.21 -19.51 -9.42
CA ARG A 65 11.14 -20.12 -10.24
C ARG A 65 9.93 -19.20 -10.50
N LEU A 66 9.75 -18.15 -9.71
CA LEU A 66 8.64 -17.19 -9.83
C LEU A 66 9.02 -15.92 -10.58
N VAL A 67 10.32 -15.69 -10.85
CA VAL A 67 10.80 -14.53 -11.61
C VAL A 67 10.16 -14.46 -13.01
N PRO A 68 10.04 -15.55 -13.80
CA PRO A 68 9.37 -15.50 -15.09
C PRO A 68 7.90 -15.05 -15.01
N ILE A 69 7.18 -15.40 -13.93
CA ILE A 69 5.80 -14.97 -13.71
C ILE A 69 5.75 -13.45 -13.48
N ARG A 70 6.69 -12.91 -12.69
CA ARG A 70 6.81 -11.45 -12.48
C ARG A 70 7.03 -10.74 -13.81
N VAL A 71 8.00 -11.21 -14.60
CA VAL A 71 8.30 -10.64 -15.92
C VAL A 71 7.07 -10.73 -16.83
N GLY A 72 6.41 -11.89 -16.90
CA GLY A 72 5.18 -12.09 -17.67
C GLY A 72 4.08 -11.09 -17.31
N ARG A 73 3.83 -10.86 -16.01
CA ARG A 73 2.85 -9.87 -15.54
C ARG A 73 3.24 -8.43 -15.89
N MET A 74 4.53 -8.10 -15.91
CA MET A 74 5.01 -6.78 -16.28
C MET A 74 4.92 -6.52 -17.78
N VAL A 75 5.30 -7.48 -18.62
CA VAL A 75 5.29 -7.32 -20.09
C VAL A 75 3.89 -7.41 -20.71
N ALA A 76 2.90 -7.90 -19.96
CA ALA A 76 1.53 -8.05 -20.42
C ALA A 76 0.85 -6.73 -20.84
N SER A 77 1.27 -5.59 -20.26
CA SER A 77 0.77 -4.26 -20.65
C SER A 77 1.64 -3.13 -20.08
N PRO A 78 1.61 -1.91 -20.67
CA PRO A 78 2.26 -0.74 -20.08
C PRO A 78 1.82 -0.45 -18.63
N TYR A 79 0.56 -0.71 -18.31
CA TYR A 79 0.05 -0.57 -16.94
C TYR A 79 0.58 -1.66 -16.01
N GLY A 80 0.70 -2.90 -16.49
CA GLY A 80 1.36 -4.00 -15.78
C GLY A 80 2.84 -3.68 -15.48
N PHE A 81 3.56 -3.10 -16.44
CA PHE A 81 4.91 -2.60 -16.25
C PHE A 81 4.95 -1.55 -15.13
N LEU A 82 4.14 -0.48 -15.22
CA LEU A 82 4.09 0.58 -14.20
C LEU A 82 3.87 0.03 -12.79
N ARG A 83 2.95 -0.92 -12.62
CA ARG A 83 2.66 -1.57 -11.33
C ARG A 83 3.76 -2.50 -10.83
N GLY A 84 4.58 -3.06 -11.72
CA GLY A 84 5.68 -3.96 -11.35
C GLY A 84 7.00 -3.27 -11.06
N THR A 85 7.12 -1.97 -11.39
CA THR A 85 8.40 -1.24 -11.45
C THR A 85 8.39 0.03 -10.60
N ALA A 86 7.96 -0.07 -9.33
CA ALA A 86 8.05 1.06 -8.38
C ALA A 86 9.48 1.63 -8.30
N VAL A 87 10.50 0.76 -8.35
CA VAL A 87 11.93 1.13 -8.34
C VAL A 87 12.32 2.10 -9.47
N VAL A 88 11.84 1.86 -10.70
CA VAL A 88 12.16 2.69 -11.87
C VAL A 88 11.59 4.09 -11.69
N MET A 89 10.36 4.17 -11.23
CA MET A 89 9.72 5.46 -11.03
C MET A 89 10.29 6.21 -9.82
N ALA A 90 10.68 5.51 -8.76
CA ALA A 90 11.37 6.10 -7.62
C ALA A 90 12.66 6.81 -8.06
N GLU A 91 13.47 6.18 -8.91
CA GLU A 91 14.66 6.78 -9.52
C GLU A 91 14.32 8.04 -10.33
N ASP A 92 13.20 8.03 -11.07
CA ASP A 92 12.76 9.15 -11.88
C ASP A 92 12.25 10.34 -11.04
N VAL A 93 11.43 10.08 -10.01
CA VAL A 93 10.75 11.14 -9.25
C VAL A 93 11.59 11.69 -8.11
N ALA A 94 12.51 10.90 -7.55
CA ALA A 94 13.33 11.31 -6.41
C ALA A 94 14.30 12.44 -6.75
N ARG A 95 14.69 12.59 -8.02
CA ARG A 95 15.61 13.63 -8.50
C ARG A 95 14.92 14.90 -8.99
N LEU A 96 13.59 14.90 -9.06
CA LEU A 96 12.82 16.06 -9.49
C LEU A 96 12.77 17.14 -8.40
N PRO A 97 12.47 18.40 -8.77
CA PRO A 97 12.25 19.46 -7.78
C PRO A 97 11.22 19.03 -6.73
N ALA A 98 11.57 19.22 -5.47
CA ALA A 98 10.77 18.85 -4.31
C ALA A 98 10.71 20.01 -3.32
N THR A 99 9.54 20.26 -2.76
CA THR A 99 9.30 21.34 -1.79
C THR A 99 9.96 21.08 -0.44
N GLY A 100 10.44 19.86 -0.19
CA GLY A 100 11.03 19.43 1.07
C GLY A 100 9.99 19.09 2.14
N ILE A 101 8.69 19.05 1.80
CA ILE A 101 7.63 18.58 2.70
C ILE A 101 7.62 17.05 2.62
N THR A 102 8.11 16.39 3.67
CA THR A 102 8.26 14.93 3.70
C THR A 102 7.32 14.26 4.72
N PRO A 103 6.03 14.05 4.41
CA PRO A 103 5.18 13.18 5.23
C PRO A 103 5.58 11.72 5.01
N VAL A 104 4.93 10.80 5.73
CA VAL A 104 4.85 9.40 5.28
C VAL A 104 4.03 9.39 3.99
N ILE A 105 4.57 8.76 2.94
CA ILE A 105 3.93 8.57 1.65
C ILE A 105 3.78 7.07 1.36
N CYS A 106 2.86 6.71 0.47
CA CYS A 106 2.63 5.33 0.05
C CYS A 106 3.84 4.76 -0.70
N GLY A 107 4.52 5.56 -1.52
CA GLY A 107 5.66 5.16 -2.34
C GLY A 107 5.29 4.34 -3.57
N ASP A 108 4.11 3.73 -3.60
CA ASP A 108 3.54 3.02 -4.74
C ASP A 108 2.11 3.50 -5.09
N ALA A 109 1.89 4.82 -5.05
CA ALA A 109 0.56 5.40 -5.31
C ALA A 109 0.15 5.26 -6.79
N HIS A 110 -0.74 4.31 -7.10
CA HIS A 110 -1.29 4.10 -8.45
C HIS A 110 -2.77 3.68 -8.39
N LEU A 111 -3.53 3.83 -9.48
CA LEU A 111 -4.97 3.49 -9.51
C LEU A 111 -5.31 2.12 -8.89
N GLY A 112 -4.55 1.08 -9.23
CA GLY A 112 -4.77 -0.28 -8.72
C GLY A 112 -4.34 -0.52 -7.28
N ASN A 113 -3.85 0.49 -6.56
CA ASN A 113 -3.48 0.41 -5.15
C ASN A 113 -4.62 0.95 -4.26
N PHE A 114 -5.61 1.62 -4.84
CA PHE A 114 -6.85 1.98 -4.15
C PHE A 114 -7.86 0.85 -4.30
N GLY A 115 -8.59 0.55 -3.23
CA GLY A 115 -9.66 -0.44 -3.30
C GLY A 115 -10.52 -0.47 -2.06
N PHE A 116 -11.51 -1.37 -2.11
CA PHE A 116 -12.47 -1.54 -1.05
C PHE A 116 -12.01 -2.61 -0.07
N TYR A 117 -12.07 -2.31 1.22
CA TYR A 117 -11.90 -3.29 2.29
C TYR A 117 -12.89 -3.02 3.42
N ALA A 118 -13.03 -3.98 4.32
CA ALA A 118 -13.92 -3.89 5.46
C ALA A 118 -13.18 -3.30 6.67
N SER A 119 -13.79 -2.32 7.34
CA SER A 119 -13.35 -1.86 8.66
C SER A 119 -13.53 -2.97 9.71
N PRO A 120 -12.94 -2.84 10.92
CA PRO A 120 -13.23 -3.72 12.04
C PRO A 120 -14.73 -3.82 12.35
N GLU A 121 -15.47 -2.72 12.17
CA GLU A 121 -16.92 -2.63 12.33
C GLU A 121 -17.70 -3.22 11.13
N ARG A 122 -16.99 -3.73 10.11
CA ARG A 122 -17.50 -4.29 8.86
C ARG A 122 -18.14 -3.27 7.91
N ASP A 123 -17.85 -1.99 8.11
CA ASP A 123 -18.17 -0.94 7.13
C ASP A 123 -17.25 -1.07 5.92
N LEU A 124 -17.78 -0.90 4.71
CA LEU A 124 -16.95 -0.90 3.52
C LEU A 124 -16.33 0.49 3.34
N VAL A 125 -15.01 0.55 3.28
CA VAL A 125 -14.24 1.79 3.09
C VAL A 125 -13.37 1.70 1.83
N ILE A 126 -13.03 2.85 1.26
CA ILE A 126 -12.05 2.94 0.16
C ILE A 126 -10.76 3.57 0.71
N ASP A 127 -9.65 2.85 0.58
CA ASP A 127 -8.31 3.36 0.93
C ASP A 127 -7.24 2.63 0.11
N LEU A 128 -5.97 2.91 0.41
CA LEU A 128 -4.79 2.20 -0.07
C LEU A 128 -4.79 0.74 0.42
N ASN A 129 -4.26 -0.18 -0.40
CA ASN A 129 -4.20 -1.63 -0.10
C ASN A 129 -2.78 -2.19 0.07
N ASP A 130 -1.76 -1.50 -0.43
CA ASP A 130 -0.38 -1.94 -0.46
C ASP A 130 0.54 -0.85 0.10
N PHE A 131 1.34 -1.26 1.09
CA PHE A 131 2.22 -0.41 1.89
C PHE A 131 3.67 -0.92 1.87
N ASP A 132 3.99 -1.87 0.99
CA ASP A 132 5.33 -2.45 0.86
C ASP A 132 6.39 -1.35 0.67
N GLU A 133 6.05 -0.26 -0.03
CA GLU A 133 6.95 0.86 -0.32
C GLU A 133 6.77 2.09 0.58
N ALA A 134 5.84 2.04 1.54
CA ALA A 134 5.50 3.20 2.38
C ALA A 134 6.73 3.71 3.14
N HIS A 135 6.94 5.02 3.10
CA HIS A 135 8.16 5.62 3.65
C HIS A 135 8.00 7.15 3.81
N PRO A 136 8.72 7.81 4.74
CA PRO A 136 8.91 9.25 4.68
C PRO A 136 9.51 9.67 3.34
N GLY A 137 8.88 10.61 2.64
CA GLY A 137 9.33 11.03 1.31
C GLY A 137 8.59 12.26 0.82
N GLY A 138 9.03 12.85 -0.29
CA GLY A 138 8.36 14.02 -0.87
C GLY A 138 6.93 13.66 -1.30
N TRP A 139 5.93 14.41 -0.84
CA TRP A 139 4.53 14.20 -1.23
C TRP A 139 4.33 14.24 -2.76
N GLU A 140 5.21 14.96 -3.47
CA GLU A 140 5.19 15.05 -4.92
C GLU A 140 5.46 13.70 -5.61
N TRP A 141 6.18 12.78 -4.96
CA TRP A 141 6.53 11.47 -5.54
C TRP A 141 5.29 10.61 -5.75
N ASP A 142 4.43 10.52 -4.74
CA ASP A 142 3.15 9.80 -4.83
C ASP A 142 2.23 10.43 -5.85
N LEU A 143 2.07 11.76 -5.83
CA LEU A 143 1.15 12.41 -6.75
C LEU A 143 1.60 12.27 -8.21
N ARG A 144 2.91 12.31 -8.48
CA ARG A 144 3.47 12.04 -9.82
C ARG A 144 3.23 10.60 -10.25
N ARG A 145 3.42 9.64 -9.35
CA ARG A 145 3.13 8.22 -9.62
C ARG A 145 1.67 7.97 -9.91
N LEU A 146 0.79 8.58 -9.12
CA LEU A 146 -0.65 8.49 -9.33
C LEU A 146 -1.06 9.09 -10.67
N ALA A 147 -0.61 10.32 -10.97
CA ALA A 147 -0.88 11.00 -12.24
C ALA A 147 -0.38 10.18 -13.46
N ALA A 148 0.85 9.66 -13.41
CA ALA A 148 1.38 8.80 -14.46
C ALA A 148 0.54 7.51 -14.60
N SER A 149 0.12 6.91 -13.49
CA SER A 149 -0.71 5.69 -13.51
C SER A 149 -2.06 5.91 -14.18
N ILE A 150 -2.71 7.06 -13.96
CA ILE A 150 -3.98 7.43 -14.59
C ILE A 150 -3.80 7.56 -16.10
N TRP A 151 -2.73 8.24 -16.55
CA TRP A 151 -2.47 8.41 -17.97
C TRP A 151 -2.15 7.08 -18.67
N VAL A 152 -1.30 6.25 -18.06
CA VAL A 152 -0.94 4.93 -18.61
C VAL A 152 -2.17 4.00 -18.64
N ALA A 153 -3.00 4.02 -17.60
CA ALA A 153 -4.25 3.27 -17.59
C ALA A 153 -5.23 3.77 -18.66
N GLY A 154 -5.37 5.09 -18.84
CA GLY A 154 -6.22 5.67 -19.87
C GLY A 154 -5.82 5.23 -21.27
N ARG A 155 -4.52 5.29 -21.60
CA ARG A 155 -3.99 4.77 -22.87
C ARG A 155 -4.22 3.26 -23.04
N ALA A 156 -4.02 2.48 -21.97
CA ALA A 156 -4.29 1.03 -22.00
C ALA A 156 -5.76 0.68 -22.23
N ASN A 157 -6.68 1.61 -21.92
CA ASN A 157 -8.11 1.52 -22.19
C ASN A 157 -8.55 2.33 -23.42
N SER A 158 -7.61 2.65 -24.33
CA SER A 158 -7.88 3.34 -25.60
C SER A 158 -8.52 4.73 -25.46
N MET A 159 -8.30 5.42 -24.34
CA MET A 159 -8.74 6.81 -24.17
C MET A 159 -7.87 7.76 -24.99
N SER A 160 -8.45 8.87 -25.46
CA SER A 160 -7.69 9.94 -26.13
C SER A 160 -6.72 10.63 -25.15
N GLU A 161 -5.67 11.24 -25.68
CA GLU A 161 -4.73 12.04 -24.87
C GLU A 161 -5.43 13.19 -24.14
N GLU A 162 -6.46 13.79 -24.75
CA GLU A 162 -7.25 14.85 -24.15
C GLU A 162 -8.02 14.36 -22.91
N HIS A 163 -8.69 13.21 -23.01
CA HIS A 163 -9.38 12.60 -21.87
C HIS A 163 -8.40 12.14 -20.78
N CYS A 164 -7.21 11.64 -21.15
CA CYS A 164 -6.16 11.33 -20.16
C CYS A 164 -5.70 12.60 -19.41
N ALA A 165 -5.50 13.70 -20.14
CA ALA A 165 -5.12 14.98 -19.57
C ALA A 165 -6.21 15.56 -18.65
N GLU A 166 -7.48 15.44 -19.03
CA GLU A 166 -8.61 15.82 -18.21
C GLU A 166 -8.67 14.98 -16.93
N ALA A 167 -8.56 13.65 -17.02
CA ALA A 167 -8.59 12.76 -15.86
C ALA A 167 -7.47 13.08 -14.86
N VAL A 168 -6.23 13.31 -15.33
CA VAL A 168 -5.11 13.70 -14.47
C VAL A 168 -5.35 15.08 -13.84
N ARG A 169 -5.85 16.07 -14.59
CA ARG A 169 -6.19 17.40 -14.05
C ARG A 169 -7.25 17.31 -12.95
N THR A 170 -8.29 16.50 -13.16
CA THR A 170 -9.35 16.26 -12.17
C THR A 170 -8.79 15.60 -10.91
N CYS A 171 -7.95 14.56 -11.04
CA CYS A 171 -7.31 13.92 -9.89
C CYS A 171 -6.45 14.89 -9.08
N VAL A 172 -5.59 15.68 -9.73
CA VAL A 172 -4.71 16.66 -9.05
C VAL A 172 -5.53 17.80 -8.43
N ALA A 173 -6.61 18.24 -9.07
CA ALA A 173 -7.52 19.24 -8.52
C ALA A 173 -8.21 18.73 -7.24
N ALA A 174 -8.74 17.50 -7.27
CA ALA A 174 -9.37 16.85 -6.12
C ALA A 174 -8.36 16.67 -4.97
N TYR A 175 -7.14 16.21 -5.24
CA TYR A 175 -6.08 16.11 -4.23
C TYR A 175 -5.80 17.46 -3.54
N ARG A 176 -5.66 18.53 -4.33
CA ARG A 176 -5.43 19.88 -3.81
C ARG A 176 -6.60 20.38 -2.95
N GLU A 177 -7.83 20.10 -3.36
CA GLU A 177 -9.04 20.50 -2.65
C GLU A 177 -9.18 19.75 -1.33
N GLU A 178 -8.93 18.44 -1.34
CA GLU A 178 -8.96 17.62 -0.13
C GLU A 178 -7.88 18.06 0.88
N VAL A 179 -6.64 18.31 0.42
CA VAL A 179 -5.59 18.85 1.29
C VAL A 179 -5.98 20.19 1.90
N ARG A 180 -6.68 21.07 1.15
CA ARG A 180 -7.17 22.35 1.68
C ARG A 180 -8.28 22.13 2.71
N PHE A 181 -9.25 21.28 2.41
CA PHE A 181 -10.32 20.91 3.32
C PHE A 181 -9.76 20.37 4.64
N LEU A 182 -8.88 19.37 4.58
CA LEU A 182 -8.23 18.74 5.75
C LEU A 182 -7.33 19.70 6.53
N ALA A 183 -6.74 20.71 5.87
CA ALA A 183 -5.95 21.73 6.56
C ALA A 183 -6.81 22.62 7.48
N ASP A 184 -8.10 22.77 7.17
CA ASP A 184 -9.02 23.60 7.94
C ASP A 184 -9.75 22.83 9.05
N GLN A 185 -9.79 21.50 8.99
CA GLN A 185 -10.41 20.64 10.01
C GLN A 185 -9.67 20.66 11.38
N PRO A 186 -10.39 20.42 12.49
CA PRO A 186 -9.78 20.15 13.80
C PRO A 186 -8.84 18.94 13.74
N LEU A 187 -7.69 19.04 14.45
CA LEU A 187 -6.60 18.06 14.35
C LEU A 187 -7.06 16.61 14.64
N LEU A 188 -7.86 16.43 15.70
CA LEU A 188 -8.35 15.13 16.14
C LEU A 188 -9.44 14.59 15.20
N SER A 189 -10.41 15.42 14.84
CA SER A 189 -11.51 15.02 13.94
C SER A 189 -11.00 14.56 12.57
N ARG A 190 -9.97 15.24 12.05
CA ARG A 190 -9.29 14.85 10.81
C ARG A 190 -8.73 13.43 10.85
N SER A 191 -8.23 12.97 12.00
CA SER A 191 -7.67 11.62 12.16
C SER A 191 -8.71 10.51 12.06
N PHE A 192 -10.00 10.84 12.05
CA PHE A 192 -11.10 9.90 11.82
C PHE A 192 -11.73 10.06 10.42
N GLY A 193 -11.17 10.92 9.56
CA GLY A 193 -11.67 11.14 8.21
C GLY A 193 -11.58 9.86 7.38
N ARG A 194 -12.71 9.39 6.88
CA ARG A 194 -12.81 8.21 6.01
C ARG A 194 -13.53 8.55 4.70
N ILE A 195 -13.11 7.91 3.61
CA ILE A 195 -13.86 7.92 2.36
C ILE A 195 -14.93 6.82 2.50
N ASP A 196 -16.12 7.25 2.92
CA ASP A 196 -17.29 6.41 2.96
C ASP A 196 -17.82 6.18 1.53
N VAL A 197 -18.10 4.92 1.21
CA VAL A 197 -18.58 4.51 -0.11
C VAL A 197 -19.92 5.13 -0.45
N ASP A 198 -20.81 5.26 0.54
CA ASP A 198 -22.15 5.82 0.32
C ASP A 198 -22.02 7.32 0.01
N ARG A 199 -21.15 8.03 0.74
CA ARG A 199 -20.83 9.44 0.46
C ARG A 199 -20.21 9.61 -0.93
N LEU A 200 -19.25 8.76 -1.29
CA LEU A 200 -18.61 8.80 -2.61
C LEU A 200 -19.64 8.58 -3.74
N ALA A 201 -20.57 7.64 -3.53
CA ALA A 201 -21.65 7.36 -4.47
C ALA A 201 -22.60 8.55 -4.64
N ASP A 202 -22.96 9.24 -3.55
CA ASP A 202 -23.85 10.39 -3.57
C ASP A 202 -23.25 11.61 -4.26
N GLU A 203 -21.96 11.88 -4.05
CA GLU A 203 -21.21 12.99 -4.67
C GLU A 203 -20.84 12.72 -6.15
N SER A 204 -21.05 11.49 -6.64
CA SER A 204 -20.69 11.07 -8.00
C SER A 204 -21.80 11.25 -9.02
N SER A 205 -21.42 11.34 -10.31
CA SER A 205 -22.37 11.30 -11.43
C SER A 205 -23.19 10.00 -11.44
N ALA A 206 -24.37 10.01 -12.06
CA ALA A 206 -25.25 8.83 -12.06
C ALA A 206 -24.57 7.56 -12.62
N ALA A 207 -23.75 7.69 -13.67
CA ALA A 207 -23.01 6.58 -14.25
C ALA A 207 -21.92 6.06 -13.29
N LEU A 208 -21.14 6.95 -12.68
CA LEU A 208 -20.08 6.58 -11.73
C LEU A 208 -20.68 5.98 -10.44
N ARG A 209 -21.81 6.49 -9.98
CA ARG A 209 -22.56 5.96 -8.83
C ARG A 209 -22.92 4.50 -9.01
N GLN A 210 -23.43 4.11 -10.19
CA GLN A 210 -23.78 2.71 -10.46
C GLN A 210 -22.54 1.79 -10.39
N GLU A 211 -21.41 2.24 -10.94
CA GLU A 211 -20.15 1.49 -10.88
C GLU A 211 -19.62 1.37 -9.44
N ILE A 212 -19.68 2.44 -8.63
CA ILE A 212 -19.29 2.42 -7.21
C ILE A 212 -20.15 1.42 -6.45
N VAL A 213 -21.48 1.48 -6.60
CA VAL A 213 -22.41 0.55 -5.93
C VAL A 213 -22.17 -0.89 -6.38
N HIS A 214 -21.91 -1.13 -7.66
CA HIS A 214 -21.61 -2.46 -8.17
C HIS A 214 -20.28 -2.99 -7.61
N ALA A 215 -19.22 -2.17 -7.60
CA ALA A 215 -17.93 -2.51 -7.03
C ALA A 215 -18.04 -2.79 -5.52
N ALA A 216 -18.80 -1.97 -4.79
CA ALA A 216 -19.05 -2.13 -3.36
C ALA A 216 -19.78 -3.44 -3.05
N ARG A 217 -20.84 -3.78 -3.81
CA ARG A 217 -21.54 -5.07 -3.67
C ARG A 217 -20.59 -6.25 -3.90
N ARG A 218 -19.77 -6.20 -4.95
CA ARG A 218 -18.76 -7.25 -5.20
C ARG A 218 -17.76 -7.37 -4.07
N ALA A 219 -17.31 -6.25 -3.49
CA ALA A 219 -16.37 -6.25 -2.36
C ALA A 219 -16.99 -6.85 -1.10
N ARG A 220 -18.25 -6.51 -0.76
CA ARG A 220 -18.99 -7.11 0.37
C ARG A 220 -19.17 -8.63 0.24
N HIS A 221 -19.15 -9.16 -0.98
CA HIS A 221 -19.22 -10.61 -1.23
C HIS A 221 -17.85 -11.33 -1.14
N ARG A 222 -16.74 -10.62 -0.94
CA ARG A 222 -15.38 -11.16 -0.78
C ARG A 222 -14.96 -11.29 0.70
N THR A 223 -15.84 -11.78 1.57
CA THR A 223 -15.49 -12.05 2.98
C THR A 223 -14.82 -13.43 3.15
N SER A 224 -13.94 -13.55 4.14
CA SER A 224 -13.24 -14.79 4.54
C SER A 224 -14.19 -15.97 4.70
N ASP A 225 -15.33 -15.77 5.35
CA ASP A 225 -16.26 -16.81 5.78
C ASP A 225 -16.97 -17.49 4.58
N ARG A 226 -17.15 -16.76 3.47
CA ARG A 226 -17.69 -17.31 2.21
C ARG A 226 -16.60 -17.77 1.24
N ALA A 227 -15.35 -17.45 1.55
CA ALA A 227 -14.16 -17.83 0.82
C ALA A 227 -13.65 -19.22 1.26
N VAL A 228 -13.91 -19.65 2.51
CA VAL A 228 -13.48 -20.95 3.07
C VAL A 228 -13.76 -22.14 2.14
N PRO A 229 -14.98 -22.35 1.59
CA PRO A 229 -15.26 -23.51 0.74
C PRO A 229 -14.59 -23.43 -0.63
N ARG A 230 -14.17 -22.24 -1.08
CA ARG A 230 -13.47 -22.04 -2.35
C ARG A 230 -11.96 -22.22 -2.23
N PHE A 231 -11.40 -21.91 -1.06
CA PHE A 231 -9.96 -21.95 -0.83
C PHE A 231 -9.50 -23.18 -0.07
N THR A 232 -10.41 -24.04 0.40
CA THR A 232 -10.05 -25.25 1.14
C THR A 232 -10.72 -26.50 0.58
N THR A 233 -10.08 -27.63 0.80
CA THR A 233 -10.53 -28.99 0.50
C THR A 233 -10.27 -29.88 1.71
N GLU A 234 -10.99 -30.99 1.83
CA GLU A 234 -10.76 -31.95 2.91
C GLU A 234 -9.91 -33.11 2.42
N VAL A 235 -8.82 -33.40 3.14
CA VAL A 235 -7.90 -34.51 2.82
C VAL A 235 -7.63 -35.28 4.10
N ALA A 236 -8.01 -36.56 4.11
CA ALA A 236 -7.85 -37.44 5.28
C ALA A 236 -8.44 -36.85 6.57
N GLY A 237 -9.64 -36.24 6.48
CA GLY A 237 -10.33 -35.64 7.62
C GLY A 237 -9.72 -34.34 8.14
N ARG A 238 -8.75 -33.75 7.42
CA ARG A 238 -8.16 -32.44 7.74
C ARG A 238 -8.45 -31.44 6.63
N ARG A 239 -8.83 -30.23 7.01
CA ARG A 239 -8.99 -29.13 6.06
C ARG A 239 -7.62 -28.69 5.55
N ARG A 240 -7.54 -28.43 4.25
CA ARG A 240 -6.32 -27.98 3.58
C ARG A 240 -6.61 -26.90 2.56
N ILE A 241 -5.71 -25.95 2.40
CA ILE A 241 -5.75 -24.94 1.36
C ILE A 241 -5.64 -25.63 -0.01
N VAL A 242 -6.45 -25.19 -0.97
CA VAL A 242 -6.44 -25.71 -2.35
C VAL A 242 -5.14 -25.31 -3.03
N GLU A 243 -4.47 -26.29 -3.63
CA GLU A 243 -3.23 -26.07 -4.38
C GLU A 243 -3.54 -25.63 -5.82
N GLU A 244 -2.82 -24.64 -6.32
CA GLU A 244 -2.95 -24.09 -7.67
C GLU A 244 -1.56 -23.74 -8.19
N SER A 245 -0.78 -24.77 -8.56
CA SER A 245 0.60 -24.56 -8.97
C SER A 245 0.70 -23.72 -10.26
N PRO A 246 1.61 -22.73 -10.35
CA PRO A 246 2.64 -22.35 -9.37
C PRO A 246 2.21 -21.22 -8.40
N LEU A 247 0.94 -20.80 -8.41
CA LEU A 247 0.43 -19.65 -7.68
C LEU A 247 0.15 -19.94 -6.21
N ILE A 248 -0.40 -21.11 -5.89
CA ILE A 248 -0.57 -21.60 -4.52
C ILE A 248 0.12 -22.97 -4.47
N THR A 249 1.13 -23.12 -3.63
CA THR A 249 1.92 -24.36 -3.54
C THR A 249 2.12 -24.76 -2.09
N ARG A 250 2.22 -26.06 -1.83
CA ARG A 250 2.61 -26.57 -0.51
C ARG A 250 3.96 -26.03 -0.06
N VAL A 251 4.09 -25.83 1.24
CA VAL A 251 5.38 -25.62 1.92
C VAL A 251 5.90 -26.95 2.45
N SER A 252 7.21 -27.04 2.65
CA SER A 252 7.80 -28.20 3.34
C SER A 252 7.43 -28.19 4.83
N GLU A 253 7.49 -29.35 5.49
CA GLU A 253 7.22 -29.45 6.94
C GLU A 253 8.16 -28.55 7.75
N ALA A 254 9.45 -28.55 7.43
CA ALA A 254 10.44 -27.67 8.08
C ALA A 254 10.11 -26.17 7.89
N GLU A 255 9.61 -25.78 6.72
CA GLU A 255 9.19 -24.39 6.47
C GLU A 255 7.89 -24.05 7.21
N ALA A 256 6.96 -25.00 7.33
CA ALA A 256 5.72 -24.84 8.10
C ALA A 256 6.02 -24.62 9.59
N GLU A 257 6.94 -25.39 10.18
CA GLU A 257 7.37 -25.23 11.58
C GLU A 257 7.97 -23.84 11.83
N LEU A 258 8.89 -23.38 10.96
CA LEU A 258 9.47 -22.03 11.08
C LEU A 258 8.41 -20.92 10.98
N ILE A 259 7.40 -21.09 10.12
CA ILE A 259 6.28 -20.14 10.02
C ILE A 259 5.40 -20.21 11.27
N GLY A 260 5.20 -21.39 11.85
CA GLY A 260 4.50 -21.57 13.11
C GLY A 260 5.17 -20.82 14.26
N GLU A 261 6.48 -21.01 14.44
CA GLU A 261 7.29 -20.29 15.43
C GLU A 261 7.21 -18.77 15.23
N ALA A 262 7.34 -18.30 13.98
CA ALA A 262 7.21 -16.90 13.65
C ALA A 262 5.81 -16.33 13.97
N LEU A 263 4.75 -17.12 13.79
CA LEU A 263 3.38 -16.73 14.13
C LEU A 263 3.17 -16.62 15.65
N ASP A 264 3.83 -17.46 16.45
CA ASP A 264 3.82 -17.35 17.91
C ASP A 264 4.50 -16.05 18.38
N GLU A 265 5.61 -15.65 17.74
CA GLU A 265 6.24 -14.36 17.98
C GLU A 265 5.33 -13.20 17.56
N TYR A 266 4.70 -13.29 16.39
CA TYR A 266 3.77 -12.28 15.88
C TYR A 266 2.62 -11.98 16.83
N LEU A 267 2.09 -12.99 17.55
CA LEU A 267 1.03 -12.77 18.56
C LEU A 267 1.45 -11.71 19.60
N HIS A 268 2.73 -11.58 19.91
CA HIS A 268 3.26 -10.60 20.86
C HIS A 268 3.23 -9.15 20.33
N THR A 269 3.08 -8.98 19.02
CA THR A 269 3.01 -7.65 18.37
C THR A 269 1.60 -7.07 18.35
N LEU A 270 0.58 -7.91 18.56
CA LEU A 270 -0.81 -7.50 18.59
C LEU A 270 -1.20 -6.79 19.89
N ALA A 271 -2.22 -5.93 19.81
CA ALA A 271 -2.84 -5.37 21.00
C ALA A 271 -3.35 -6.49 21.94
N PRO A 272 -3.25 -6.35 23.27
CA PRO A 272 -3.50 -7.46 24.21
C PRO A 272 -4.86 -8.16 24.05
N HIS A 273 -5.91 -7.42 23.69
CA HIS A 273 -7.24 -8.01 23.47
C HIS A 273 -7.31 -8.82 22.17
N TRP A 274 -6.74 -8.34 21.07
CA TRP A 274 -6.66 -9.09 19.81
C TRP A 274 -5.76 -10.31 19.91
N ARG A 275 -4.65 -10.18 20.65
CA ARG A 275 -3.78 -11.30 20.97
C ARG A 275 -4.53 -12.44 21.66
N ARG A 276 -5.39 -12.12 22.65
CA ARG A 276 -6.20 -13.11 23.36
C ARG A 276 -7.22 -13.78 22.43
N VAL A 277 -7.81 -13.03 21.51
CA VAL A 277 -8.75 -13.56 20.52
C VAL A 277 -8.02 -14.51 19.57
N LEU A 278 -6.94 -14.05 18.93
CA LEU A 278 -6.23 -14.82 17.91
C LEU A 278 -5.48 -16.02 18.50
N GLY A 279 -4.99 -15.94 19.74
CA GLY A 279 -4.38 -17.05 20.45
C GLY A 279 -5.35 -18.19 20.81
N GLY A 280 -6.65 -18.03 20.59
CA GLY A 280 -7.64 -19.10 20.67
C GLY A 280 -7.74 -19.95 19.39
N TYR A 281 -7.05 -19.57 18.33
CA TYR A 281 -7.04 -20.30 17.06
C TYR A 281 -5.78 -21.17 16.92
N THR A 282 -5.91 -22.28 16.20
CA THR A 282 -4.82 -23.23 15.90
C THR A 282 -4.51 -23.24 14.41
N ILE A 283 -3.24 -23.28 14.03
CA ILE A 283 -2.82 -23.42 12.63
C ILE A 283 -3.19 -24.82 12.13
N VAL A 284 -3.93 -24.88 11.02
CA VAL A 284 -4.38 -26.13 10.39
C VAL A 284 -3.59 -26.45 9.12
N ASP A 285 -3.26 -25.44 8.32
CA ASP A 285 -2.51 -25.60 7.07
C ASP A 285 -1.82 -24.30 6.68
N ILE A 286 -0.69 -24.41 5.99
CA ILE A 286 0.08 -23.28 5.46
C ILE A 286 0.37 -23.54 3.99
N ALA A 287 0.19 -22.53 3.15
CA ALA A 287 0.57 -22.59 1.75
C ALA A 287 1.34 -21.34 1.34
N HIS A 288 2.32 -21.52 0.45
CA HIS A 288 2.94 -20.40 -0.25
C HIS A 288 1.95 -19.85 -1.28
N LYS A 289 1.80 -18.52 -1.36
CA LYS A 289 0.87 -17.84 -2.26
C LYS A 289 1.52 -16.67 -3.01
N VAL A 290 1.50 -16.73 -4.33
CA VAL A 290 1.96 -15.64 -5.21
C VAL A 290 0.96 -14.48 -5.19
N VAL A 291 1.45 -13.27 -4.89
CA VAL A 291 0.62 -12.06 -4.80
C VAL A 291 1.16 -10.91 -5.64
N GLY A 292 0.25 -10.03 -6.08
CA GLY A 292 0.59 -8.75 -6.72
C GLY A 292 1.28 -8.86 -8.08
N VAL A 293 1.89 -7.77 -8.53
CA VAL A 293 2.81 -7.74 -9.68
C VAL A 293 4.22 -7.49 -9.18
N GLY A 294 4.42 -6.41 -8.41
CA GLY A 294 5.72 -6.05 -7.81
C GLY A 294 6.25 -7.09 -6.81
N SER A 295 5.38 -7.71 -6.02
CA SER A 295 5.75 -8.65 -4.95
C SER A 295 5.92 -10.11 -5.42
N VAL A 296 5.74 -10.41 -6.72
CA VAL A 296 5.91 -11.78 -7.25
C VAL A 296 7.34 -12.27 -7.04
N GLY A 297 7.49 -13.43 -6.42
CA GLY A 297 8.78 -14.01 -6.07
C GLY A 297 9.34 -13.54 -4.72
N LEU A 298 8.65 -12.65 -4.00
CA LEU A 298 8.87 -12.50 -2.57
C LEU A 298 8.18 -13.66 -1.82
N ARG A 299 8.69 -13.99 -0.64
CA ARG A 299 8.04 -15.01 0.20
C ARG A 299 6.70 -14.45 0.70
N ALA A 300 5.63 -15.13 0.34
CA ALA A 300 4.30 -14.82 0.82
C ALA A 300 3.56 -16.13 1.11
N TYR A 301 2.92 -16.17 2.27
CA TYR A 301 2.23 -17.34 2.77
C TYR A 301 0.81 -16.99 3.17
N VAL A 302 -0.03 -18.01 3.19
CA VAL A 302 -1.36 -17.97 3.79
C VAL A 302 -1.41 -19.09 4.82
N ALA A 303 -1.71 -18.74 6.06
CA ALA A 303 -1.98 -19.68 7.13
C ALA A 303 -3.50 -19.77 7.34
N LEU A 304 -4.03 -20.98 7.34
CA LEU A 304 -5.41 -21.28 7.73
C LEU A 304 -5.40 -21.62 9.22
N LEU A 305 -6.18 -20.88 9.98
CA LEU A 305 -6.35 -21.07 11.41
C LEU A 305 -7.80 -21.46 11.71
N GLU A 306 -8.00 -22.36 12.66
CA GLU A 306 -9.30 -22.85 13.12
C GLU A 306 -9.47 -22.60 14.63
N GLY A 307 -10.64 -22.08 15.00
CA GLY A 307 -10.97 -21.66 16.36
C GLY A 307 -11.85 -22.67 17.08
N SER A 308 -12.98 -22.20 17.60
CA SER A 308 -13.85 -23.00 18.49
C SER A 308 -14.68 -24.07 17.76
N SER A 309 -14.78 -23.98 16.44
CA SER A 309 -15.49 -24.95 15.60
C SER A 309 -14.87 -25.00 14.20
N ALA A 310 -15.21 -26.05 13.44
CA ALA A 310 -14.74 -26.19 12.06
C ALA A 310 -15.19 -25.06 11.11
N ASP A 311 -16.18 -24.24 11.47
CA ASP A 311 -16.63 -23.11 10.66
C ASP A 311 -16.06 -21.77 11.16
N ASP A 312 -15.42 -21.75 12.33
CA ASP A 312 -14.74 -20.60 12.92
C ASP A 312 -13.29 -20.57 12.42
N VAL A 313 -13.05 -19.90 11.28
CA VAL A 313 -11.74 -19.87 10.64
C VAL A 313 -11.23 -18.47 10.35
N VAL A 314 -9.90 -18.34 10.40
CA VAL A 314 -9.17 -17.12 10.06
C VAL A 314 -8.09 -17.45 9.04
N PHE A 315 -7.94 -16.61 8.02
CA PHE A 315 -6.80 -16.67 7.11
C PHE A 315 -5.85 -15.53 7.45
N LEU A 316 -4.62 -15.86 7.84
CA LEU A 316 -3.55 -14.88 7.99
C LEU A 316 -2.70 -14.88 6.72
N GLN A 317 -2.43 -13.69 6.19
CA GLN A 317 -1.49 -13.51 5.09
C GLN A 317 -0.17 -12.96 5.62
N LEU A 318 0.90 -13.70 5.39
CA LEU A 318 2.25 -13.30 5.74
C LEU A 318 2.97 -12.86 4.47
N LYS A 319 3.66 -11.73 4.50
CA LYS A 319 4.42 -11.20 3.36
C LYS A 319 5.81 -10.79 3.83
N GLN A 320 6.82 -11.17 3.05
CA GLN A 320 8.17 -10.68 3.22
C GLN A 320 8.24 -9.19 2.85
N ALA A 321 8.42 -8.34 3.86
CA ALA A 321 8.74 -6.93 3.65
C ALA A 321 10.21 -6.78 3.22
N ARG A 322 10.45 -6.05 2.13
CA ARG A 322 11.80 -5.62 1.72
C ARG A 322 12.06 -4.19 2.16
N ARG A 323 13.31 -3.74 2.00
CA ARG A 323 13.65 -2.33 2.11
C ARG A 323 12.91 -1.55 1.02
N SER A 324 12.24 -0.46 1.41
CA SER A 324 11.53 0.41 0.46
C SER A 324 12.48 0.92 -0.62
N VAL A 325 12.01 0.98 -1.86
CA VAL A 325 12.71 1.57 -3.00
C VAL A 325 13.00 3.06 -2.77
N LEU A 326 12.21 3.72 -1.91
CA LEU A 326 12.40 5.12 -1.56
C LEU A 326 13.52 5.35 -0.54
N ALA A 327 13.82 4.35 0.29
CA ALA A 327 14.74 4.48 1.42
C ALA A 327 16.12 5.02 1.00
N ARG A 328 16.60 4.62 -0.19
CA ARG A 328 17.90 5.04 -0.72
C ARG A 328 17.99 6.54 -1.02
N TYR A 329 16.86 7.18 -1.37
CA TYR A 329 16.79 8.61 -1.65
C TYR A 329 16.51 9.44 -0.40
N VAL A 330 16.16 8.79 0.71
CA VAL A 330 15.81 9.45 1.97
C VAL A 330 16.98 9.40 2.94
N HIS A 331 17.59 8.23 3.13
CA HIS A 331 18.64 8.03 4.14
C HIS A 331 19.81 7.15 3.68
N GLY A 332 19.93 6.89 2.37
CA GLY A 332 20.98 6.01 1.83
C GLY A 332 20.96 4.65 2.53
N GLU A 333 22.11 4.01 2.70
CA GLU A 333 22.19 2.66 3.30
C GLU A 333 21.99 2.60 4.82
N SER A 334 21.64 3.72 5.46
CA SER A 334 21.36 3.74 6.90
C SER A 334 20.16 2.86 7.25
N ALA A 335 20.26 2.05 8.30
CA ALA A 335 19.13 1.27 8.79
C ALA A 335 18.31 2.10 9.80
N TRP A 336 17.14 2.60 9.38
CA TRP A 336 16.20 3.30 10.28
C TRP A 336 15.31 2.36 11.09
N HIS A 337 15.09 1.14 10.59
CA HIS A 337 14.27 0.12 11.26
C HIS A 337 15.11 -1.15 11.36
N ALA A 338 15.07 -1.80 12.52
CA ALA A 338 15.71 -3.09 12.74
C ALA A 338 15.05 -4.20 11.88
N HIS A 339 13.73 -4.07 11.64
CA HIS A 339 12.95 -5.01 10.83
C HIS A 339 12.07 -4.28 9.82
N GLN A 340 11.98 -4.78 8.58
CA GLN A 340 11.16 -4.13 7.53
C GLN A 340 9.66 -4.36 7.72
N GLY A 341 9.24 -5.42 8.43
CA GLY A 341 7.85 -5.60 8.83
C GLY A 341 7.38 -4.48 9.76
N GLN A 342 8.24 -4.03 10.69
CA GLN A 342 7.95 -2.91 11.57
C GLN A 342 7.68 -1.63 10.78
N ARG A 343 8.53 -1.34 9.78
CA ARG A 343 8.33 -0.20 8.87
C ARG A 343 6.96 -0.23 8.19
N VAL A 344 6.60 -1.38 7.62
CA VAL A 344 5.33 -1.52 6.88
C VAL A 344 4.14 -1.33 7.83
N VAL A 345 4.16 -1.94 9.02
CA VAL A 345 3.09 -1.80 10.02
C VAL A 345 2.93 -0.34 10.47
N GLU A 346 4.01 0.30 10.89
CA GLU A 346 3.99 1.69 11.38
C GLU A 346 3.46 2.66 10.31
N TYR A 347 3.90 2.50 9.06
CA TYR A 347 3.50 3.39 7.98
C TYR A 347 2.16 3.07 7.36
N GLN A 348 1.70 1.82 7.42
CA GLN A 348 0.31 1.49 7.13
C GLN A 348 -0.62 2.16 8.14
N GLN A 349 -0.32 2.11 9.43
CA GLN A 349 -1.08 2.81 10.47
C GLN A 349 -1.04 4.33 10.33
N ALA A 350 0.04 4.88 9.77
CA ALA A 350 0.15 6.31 9.50
C ALA A 350 -0.67 6.77 8.27
N LEU A 351 -0.88 5.88 7.30
CA LEU A 351 -1.54 6.18 6.03
C LEU A 351 -3.02 5.78 6.00
N GLN A 352 -3.40 4.71 6.68
CA GLN A 352 -4.78 4.23 6.77
C GLN A 352 -5.45 4.76 8.04
N THR A 353 -6.59 5.43 7.87
CA THR A 353 -7.44 5.84 9.00
C THR A 353 -7.95 4.62 9.78
N VAL A 354 -8.20 3.52 9.08
CA VAL A 354 -8.68 2.26 9.66
C VAL A 354 -7.79 1.13 9.18
N SER A 355 -6.97 0.61 10.08
CA SER A 355 -6.11 -0.57 9.83
C SER A 355 -6.75 -1.84 10.35
N ASP A 356 -6.32 -2.98 9.81
CA ASP A 356 -6.72 -4.30 10.31
C ASP A 356 -6.25 -4.47 11.77
N PRO A 357 -7.13 -4.90 12.71
CA PRO A 357 -6.75 -5.12 14.10
C PRO A 357 -5.70 -6.22 14.31
N LEU A 358 -5.54 -7.11 13.33
CA LEU A 358 -4.57 -8.19 13.29
C LEU A 358 -3.32 -7.80 12.48
N LEU A 359 -3.13 -6.52 12.16
CA LEU A 359 -1.90 -6.04 11.54
C LEU A 359 -0.72 -6.14 12.54
N GLY A 360 0.31 -6.88 12.17
CA GLY A 360 1.52 -7.04 12.97
C GLY A 360 2.72 -7.50 12.13
N LEU A 361 3.78 -7.93 12.80
CA LEU A 361 4.99 -8.45 12.17
C LEU A 361 5.46 -9.73 12.86
N THR A 362 6.15 -10.58 12.12
CA THR A 362 6.98 -11.67 12.65
C THR A 362 8.40 -11.19 12.84
#